data_AF-A0A932RTW2-F1
#
_entry.id   AF-A0A932RTW2-F1
#
_cell.length_a   1.000
_cell.length_b   1.000
_cell.length_c   1.000
_cell.angle_alpha   90.00
_cell.angle_beta   90.00
_cell.angle_gamma   90.00
#
_symmetry.space_group_name_H-M   'P 1'
#
loop_
_entity.id
_entity.type
_entity.pdbx_description
1 polymer ?
#
loop_
_entity_poly.entity_id
_entity_poly.type
_entity_poly.pdbx_seq_one_letter_code
_entity_poly.pdbx_strand_id
1 'polypeptide(L)'
;MDDEIGAKLRSARETAGLSLSNVAPAVMSEALHGAFTAMFGPGLSVEEWWDRSESYGRDYMTLGAGELSARLVADMVRLQQYVDDPAVWAPASCLMTVYGKTLPTNQGRKGAISWYQLAARLADRSGDLPTRVWVRGRAALALAYEGAELRTAGRWAEDAVALSQTPSMGRLNALLARVHVISARGELTATERALDDARREFDVSGSHEQESDFAMPEWRFAIHESMLFSRLGDERATAAQDTVDRLRPASLPRFGTHVELHRGLMLARAGDTTGGVQYARTGLERLPEGKRSLSLQLMMAEVEQTTRSG
;
A
#
# COMPACT_ATOMS: atom_id res chain seq x y z
N MET A 1 -41.19 0.49 17.74
CA MET A 1 -39.80 0.95 17.91
C MET A 1 -38.81 -0.07 17.33
N ASP A 2 -39.03 -1.37 17.51
CA ASP A 2 -38.18 -2.44 16.95
C ASP A 2 -38.25 -2.59 15.41
N ASP A 3 -39.41 -2.33 14.80
CA ASP A 3 -39.57 -2.46 13.33
C ASP A 3 -38.81 -1.40 12.53
N GLU A 4 -38.61 -0.21 13.11
CA GLU A 4 -37.92 0.91 12.46
C GLU A 4 -36.40 0.71 12.46
N ILE A 5 -35.87 0.08 13.53
CA ILE A 5 -34.46 -0.34 13.61
C ILE A 5 -34.21 -1.50 12.63
N GLY A 6 -35.14 -2.46 12.54
CA GLY A 6 -35.07 -3.56 11.58
C GLY A 6 -35.11 -3.09 10.12
N ALA A 7 -35.90 -2.06 9.80
CA ALA A 7 -35.95 -1.47 8.47
C ALA A 7 -34.68 -0.69 8.09
N LYS A 8 -34.11 0.06 9.04
CA LYS A 8 -32.83 0.77 8.84
C LYS A 8 -31.64 -0.18 8.64
N LEU A 9 -31.62 -1.31 9.35
CA LEU A 9 -30.60 -2.37 9.16
C LEU A 9 -30.74 -3.09 7.81
N ARG A 10 -31.97 -3.31 7.32
CA ARG A 10 -32.21 -3.87 5.98
C ARG A 10 -31.81 -2.91 4.86
N SER A 11 -32.13 -1.63 5.00
CA SER A 11 -31.72 -0.59 4.04
C SER A 11 -30.19 -0.37 4.02
N ALA A 12 -29.52 -0.43 5.17
CA ALA A 12 -28.05 -0.40 5.23
C ALA A 12 -27.42 -1.62 4.54
N ARG A 13 -28.06 -2.80 4.63
CA ARG A 13 -27.61 -4.04 3.98
C ARG A 13 -27.77 -4.00 2.45
N GLU A 14 -28.78 -3.30 1.94
CA GLU A 14 -29.02 -3.14 0.50
C GLU A 14 -28.20 -1.99 -0.13
N THR A 15 -27.92 -0.93 0.63
CA THR A 15 -27.18 0.25 0.14
C THR A 15 -25.66 0.11 0.27
N ALA A 16 -25.16 -0.72 1.21
CA ALA A 16 -23.73 -0.82 1.48
C ALA A 16 -22.99 -1.86 0.62
N GLY A 17 -23.65 -2.78 -0.09
CA GLY A 17 -22.96 -3.83 -0.85
C GLY A 17 -21.91 -4.63 -0.04
N LEU A 18 -22.01 -4.57 1.30
CA LEU A 18 -21.14 -5.28 2.22
C LEU A 18 -21.65 -6.71 2.29
N SER A 19 -21.16 -7.56 1.40
CA SER A 19 -21.09 -8.98 1.74
C SER A 19 -20.19 -9.10 2.97
N LEU A 20 -20.80 -9.25 4.14
CA LEU A 20 -20.18 -9.59 5.43
C LEU A 20 -19.45 -10.96 5.41
N SER A 21 -19.21 -11.55 4.25
CA SER A 21 -18.76 -12.93 4.11
C SER A 21 -17.30 -13.18 4.47
N ASN A 22 -16.47 -12.16 4.68
CA ASN A 22 -15.01 -12.34 4.78
C ASN A 22 -14.35 -11.84 6.07
N VAL A 23 -15.11 -11.27 7.02
CA VAL A 23 -14.61 -11.11 8.39
C VAL A 23 -15.23 -12.21 9.22
N ALA A 24 -14.42 -13.14 9.71
CA ALA A 24 -14.91 -14.21 10.56
C ALA A 24 -15.71 -13.57 11.72
N PRO A 25 -16.94 -14.02 12.01
CA PRO A 25 -17.78 -13.43 13.05
C PRO A 25 -17.07 -13.26 14.41
N ALA A 26 -16.09 -14.13 14.70
CA ALA A 26 -15.22 -14.03 15.87
C ALA A 26 -14.38 -12.75 15.89
N VAL A 27 -13.77 -12.34 14.76
CA VAL A 27 -12.97 -11.11 14.66
C VAL A 27 -13.83 -9.87 14.87
N MET A 28 -15.04 -9.85 14.30
CA MET A 28 -15.98 -8.76 14.56
C MET A 28 -16.46 -8.74 16.02
N SER A 29 -16.73 -9.91 16.60
CA SER A 29 -17.13 -10.03 18.01
C SER A 29 -16.04 -9.51 18.96
N GLU A 30 -14.78 -9.87 18.70
CA GLU A 30 -13.62 -9.41 19.47
C GLU A 30 -13.38 -7.92 19.30
N ALA A 31 -13.46 -7.39 18.07
CA ALA A 31 -13.37 -5.96 17.79
C ALA A 31 -14.46 -5.16 18.54
N LEU A 32 -15.71 -5.66 18.50
CA LEU A 32 -16.83 -5.04 19.21
C LEU A 32 -16.64 -5.13 20.73
N HIS A 33 -16.27 -6.29 21.27
CA HIS A 33 -15.99 -6.46 22.69
C HIS A 33 -14.89 -5.52 23.17
N GLY A 34 -13.79 -5.43 22.41
CA GLY A 34 -12.69 -4.51 22.69
C GLY A 34 -13.13 -3.04 22.63
N ALA A 35 -13.98 -2.66 21.69
CA ALA A 35 -14.52 -1.30 21.58
C ALA A 35 -15.44 -0.94 22.74
N PHE A 36 -16.33 -1.85 23.14
CA PHE A 36 -17.20 -1.66 24.30
C PHE A 36 -16.39 -1.60 25.60
N THR A 37 -15.38 -2.44 25.77
CA THR A 37 -14.48 -2.38 26.94
C THR A 37 -13.71 -1.06 26.98
N ALA A 38 -13.19 -0.59 25.83
CA ALA A 38 -12.48 0.69 25.74
C ALA A 38 -13.37 1.90 26.07
N MET A 39 -14.68 1.82 25.80
CA MET A 39 -15.64 2.86 26.17
C MET A 39 -15.69 3.13 27.69
N PHE A 40 -15.32 2.15 28.51
CA PHE A 40 -15.32 2.26 29.98
C PHE A 40 -13.92 2.49 30.57
N GLY A 41 -12.87 2.51 29.75
CA GLY A 41 -11.50 2.81 30.17
C GLY A 41 -11.07 4.25 29.87
N PRO A 42 -9.90 4.69 30.36
CA PRO A 42 -9.32 5.93 29.88
C PRO A 42 -9.07 5.83 28.36
N GLY A 43 -9.37 6.90 27.63
CA GLY A 43 -9.05 6.98 26.21
C GLY A 43 -7.53 6.89 25.97
N LEU A 44 -7.14 6.42 24.79
CA LEU A 44 -5.76 6.45 24.32
C LEU A 44 -5.36 7.89 24.01
N SER A 45 -4.18 8.26 24.45
CA SER A 45 -3.50 9.50 24.09
C SER A 45 -3.13 9.51 22.59
N VAL A 46 -2.86 10.71 22.08
CA VAL A 46 -2.37 10.90 20.70
C VAL A 46 -1.04 10.19 20.48
N GLU A 47 -0.16 10.17 21.49
CA GLU A 47 1.13 9.46 21.44
C GLU A 47 0.93 7.95 21.29
N GLU A 48 0.02 7.34 22.07
CA GLU A 48 -0.31 5.93 21.92
C GLU A 48 -0.90 5.59 20.54
N TRP A 49 -1.62 6.52 19.91
CA TRP A 49 -2.10 6.35 18.53
C TRP A 49 -0.97 6.40 17.51
N TRP A 50 0.06 7.23 17.73
CA TRP A 50 1.26 7.24 16.90
C TRP A 50 2.06 5.95 17.08
N ASP A 51 2.29 5.50 18.30
CA ASP A 51 2.99 4.24 18.59
C ASP A 51 2.32 3.04 17.90
N ARG A 52 0.98 3.00 17.94
CA ARG A 52 0.20 2.00 17.20
C ARG A 52 0.42 2.11 15.70
N SER A 53 0.37 3.32 15.14
CA SER A 53 0.59 3.56 13.72
C SER A 53 1.96 3.05 13.28
N GLU A 54 3.01 3.37 14.04
CA GLU A 54 4.36 2.87 13.77
C GLU A 54 4.46 1.35 13.88
N SER A 55 3.81 0.76 14.90
CA SER A 55 3.75 -0.69 15.06
C SER A 55 3.10 -1.38 13.86
N TYR A 56 1.98 -0.85 13.35
CA TYR A 56 1.36 -1.37 12.14
C TYR A 56 2.23 -1.19 10.89
N GLY A 57 3.06 -0.14 10.86
CA GLY A 57 4.08 0.04 9.84
C GLY A 57 5.09 -1.10 9.79
N ARG A 58 5.58 -1.52 10.96
CA ARG A 58 6.49 -2.67 11.10
C ARG A 58 5.78 -3.99 10.80
N ASP A 59 4.59 -4.19 11.38
CA ASP A 59 3.77 -5.39 11.16
C ASP A 59 3.40 -5.57 9.67
N TYR A 60 3.20 -4.49 8.92
CA TYR A 60 2.95 -4.57 7.48
C TYR A 60 4.05 -5.31 6.72
N MET A 61 5.30 -5.21 7.18
CA MET A 61 6.45 -5.83 6.51
C MET A 61 6.42 -7.36 6.62
N THR A 62 5.91 -7.88 7.74
CA THR A 62 6.00 -9.30 8.09
C THR A 62 4.64 -10.03 8.01
N LEU A 63 3.54 -9.39 8.41
CA LEU A 63 2.22 -10.01 8.51
C LEU A 63 1.54 -10.21 7.15
N GLY A 64 0.63 -11.18 7.12
CA GLY A 64 -0.26 -11.39 5.98
C GLY A 64 -1.39 -10.35 5.97
N ALA A 65 -1.96 -10.07 4.79
CA ALA A 65 -3.01 -9.05 4.65
C ALA A 65 -4.23 -9.33 5.54
N GLY A 66 -4.67 -10.60 5.63
CA GLY A 66 -5.78 -11.01 6.48
C GLY A 66 -5.54 -10.73 7.97
N GLU A 67 -4.40 -11.18 8.50
CA GLU A 67 -4.04 -10.97 9.91
C GLU A 67 -3.90 -9.49 10.25
N LEU A 68 -3.21 -8.72 9.40
CA LEU A 68 -3.04 -7.28 9.60
C LEU A 68 -4.38 -6.54 9.55
N SER A 69 -5.25 -6.90 8.60
CA SER A 69 -6.59 -6.30 8.47
C SER A 69 -7.44 -6.54 9.71
N ALA A 70 -7.39 -7.74 10.30
CA ALA A 70 -8.16 -8.08 11.48
C ALA A 70 -7.75 -7.22 12.69
N ARG A 71 -6.45 -7.04 12.90
CA ARG A 71 -5.93 -6.17 13.97
C ARG A 71 -6.33 -4.70 13.74
N LEU A 72 -6.13 -4.19 12.52
CA LEU A 72 -6.48 -2.81 12.18
C LEU A 72 -7.98 -2.52 12.35
N VAL A 73 -8.88 -3.46 12.04
CA VAL A 73 -10.33 -3.26 12.22
C VAL A 73 -10.68 -2.96 13.68
N ALA A 74 -10.09 -3.68 14.63
CA ALA A 74 -10.35 -3.43 16.06
C ALA A 74 -9.98 -1.99 16.46
N ASP A 75 -8.87 -1.47 15.93
CA ASP A 75 -8.45 -0.10 16.20
C ASP A 75 -9.25 0.94 15.40
N MET A 76 -9.71 0.62 14.19
CA MET A 76 -10.61 1.48 13.43
C MET A 76 -11.95 1.69 14.14
N VAL A 77 -12.47 0.67 14.82
CA VAL A 77 -13.69 0.81 15.64
C VAL A 77 -13.44 1.72 16.83
N ARG A 78 -12.28 1.60 17.50
CA ARG A 78 -11.93 2.48 18.64
C ARG A 78 -11.76 3.95 18.22
N LEU A 79 -11.22 4.21 17.02
CA LEU A 79 -11.08 5.56 16.49
C LEU A 79 -12.42 6.30 16.35
N GLN A 80 -13.55 5.60 16.27
CA GLN A 80 -14.88 6.24 16.24
C GLN A 80 -15.18 7.05 17.52
N GLN A 81 -14.47 6.80 18.62
CA GLN A 81 -14.61 7.56 19.86
C GLN A 81 -13.90 8.93 19.80
N TYR A 82 -13.03 9.16 18.80
CA TYR A 82 -12.21 10.38 18.65
C TYR A 82 -12.67 11.23 17.46
N VAL A 83 -13.96 11.12 17.08
CA VAL A 83 -14.52 11.82 15.91
C VAL A 83 -14.41 13.34 15.99
N ASP A 84 -14.27 13.90 17.19
CA ASP A 84 -14.17 15.34 17.43
C ASP A 84 -12.78 15.78 17.93
N ASP A 85 -11.76 14.90 17.85
CA ASP A 85 -10.38 15.20 18.26
C ASP A 85 -9.43 15.32 17.04
N PRO A 86 -9.12 16.55 16.58
CA PRO A 86 -8.22 16.77 15.46
C PRO A 86 -6.81 16.22 15.65
N ALA A 87 -6.32 16.11 16.89
CA ALA A 87 -4.97 15.64 17.16
C ALA A 87 -4.83 14.13 16.87
N VAL A 88 -5.92 13.36 16.98
CA VAL A 88 -5.95 11.92 16.67
C VAL A 88 -6.12 11.66 15.17
N TRP A 89 -6.61 12.63 14.39
CA TRP A 89 -6.88 12.42 12.97
C TRP A 89 -5.61 12.17 12.13
N ALA A 90 -4.46 12.69 12.55
CA ALA A 90 -3.19 12.43 11.87
C ALA A 90 -2.80 10.93 11.94
N PRO A 91 -2.58 10.31 13.12
CA PRO A 91 -2.29 8.88 13.19
C PRO A 91 -3.44 8.02 12.64
N ALA A 92 -4.70 8.41 12.85
CA ALA A 92 -5.86 7.73 12.27
C ALA A 92 -5.79 7.64 10.73
N SER A 93 -5.40 8.72 10.06
CA SER A 93 -5.26 8.74 8.60
C SER A 93 -4.14 7.81 8.10
N CYS A 94 -3.05 7.70 8.86
CA CYS A 94 -1.98 6.75 8.58
C CYS A 94 -2.49 5.30 8.66
N LEU A 95 -3.21 4.97 9.73
CA LEU A 95 -3.81 3.63 9.90
C LEU A 95 -4.81 3.29 8.79
N MET A 96 -5.67 4.22 8.40
CA MET A 96 -6.61 4.03 7.29
C MET A 96 -5.89 3.79 5.95
N THR A 97 -4.76 4.47 5.74
CA THR A 97 -3.91 4.27 4.56
C THR A 97 -3.29 2.87 4.56
N VAL A 98 -2.79 2.39 5.70
CA VAL A 98 -2.29 1.02 5.83
C VAL A 98 -3.42 0.00 5.60
N TYR A 99 -4.59 0.23 6.19
CA TYR A 99 -5.75 -0.65 6.07
C TYR A 99 -6.22 -0.81 4.62
N GLY A 100 -6.28 0.27 3.84
CA GLY A 100 -6.66 0.20 2.42
C GLY A 100 -5.82 -0.79 1.60
N LYS A 101 -4.54 -0.99 1.96
CA LYS A 101 -3.63 -1.93 1.29
C LYS A 101 -3.85 -3.40 1.67
N THR A 102 -4.66 -3.66 2.69
CA THR A 102 -4.94 -5.02 3.19
C THR A 102 -6.19 -5.63 2.56
N LEU A 103 -6.96 -4.86 1.79
CA LEU A 103 -8.26 -5.30 1.28
C LEU A 103 -8.15 -6.32 0.13
N PRO A 104 -9.04 -7.34 0.08
CA PRO A 104 -9.01 -8.40 -0.94
C PRO A 104 -9.61 -7.97 -2.29
N THR A 105 -9.23 -8.67 -3.36
CA THR A 105 -9.45 -8.41 -4.81
C THR A 105 -10.88 -8.05 -5.22
N ASN A 106 -11.91 -8.71 -4.68
CA ASN A 106 -13.30 -8.56 -5.17
C ASN A 106 -13.94 -7.20 -4.84
N GLN A 107 -13.41 -6.50 -3.83
CA GLN A 107 -13.71 -5.10 -3.53
C GLN A 107 -12.45 -4.21 -3.62
N GLY A 108 -11.27 -4.80 -3.75
CA GLY A 108 -9.99 -4.27 -3.27
C GLY A 108 -9.56 -2.96 -3.90
N ARG A 109 -9.83 -2.75 -5.20
CA ARG A 109 -9.43 -1.51 -5.87
C ARG A 109 -10.30 -0.33 -5.48
N LYS A 110 -11.62 -0.46 -5.61
CA LYS A 110 -12.57 0.61 -5.23
C LYS A 110 -12.57 0.81 -3.72
N GLY A 111 -12.48 -0.27 -2.95
CA GLY A 111 -12.35 -0.25 -1.49
C GLY A 111 -11.10 0.49 -1.04
N ALA A 112 -9.92 0.14 -1.56
CA ALA A 112 -8.67 0.83 -1.22
C ALA A 112 -8.74 2.33 -1.53
N ILE A 113 -9.24 2.71 -2.72
CA ILE A 113 -9.41 4.13 -3.08
C ILE A 113 -10.32 4.87 -2.10
N SER A 114 -11.46 4.28 -1.73
CA SER A 114 -12.38 4.89 -0.75
C SER A 114 -11.70 5.10 0.60
N TRP A 115 -10.92 4.13 1.08
CA TRP A 115 -10.15 4.26 2.33
C TRP A 115 -9.06 5.31 2.24
N TYR A 116 -8.33 5.35 1.13
CA TYR A 116 -7.35 6.40 0.92
C TYR A 116 -8.02 7.78 0.91
N GLN A 117 -9.17 7.93 0.23
CA GLN A 117 -9.89 9.21 0.16
C GLN A 117 -10.32 9.67 1.55
N LEU A 118 -10.80 8.75 2.38
CA LEU A 118 -11.14 9.04 3.77
C LEU A 118 -9.89 9.43 4.58
N ALA A 119 -8.79 8.69 4.44
CA ALA A 119 -7.52 9.01 5.07
C ALA A 119 -7.05 10.43 4.69
N ALA A 120 -7.09 10.80 3.41
CA ALA A 120 -6.67 12.12 2.95
C ALA A 120 -7.53 13.24 3.57
N ARG A 121 -8.85 13.02 3.71
CA ARG A 121 -9.74 13.97 4.39
C ARG A 121 -9.42 14.11 5.88
N LEU A 122 -9.12 13.01 6.58
CA LEU A 122 -8.71 13.06 7.98
C LEU A 122 -7.37 13.78 8.15
N ALA A 123 -6.40 13.46 7.29
CA ALA A 123 -5.10 14.15 7.28
C ALA A 123 -5.27 15.66 7.03
N ASP A 124 -6.14 16.07 6.11
CA ASP A 124 -6.38 17.49 5.87
C ASP A 124 -6.99 18.18 7.09
N ARG A 125 -7.91 17.49 7.78
CA ARG A 125 -8.55 18.04 8.95
C ARG A 125 -7.65 18.07 10.19
N SER A 126 -6.64 17.19 10.28
CA SER A 126 -5.69 17.21 11.39
C SER A 126 -4.79 18.45 11.36
N GLY A 127 -4.65 19.10 10.19
CA GLY A 127 -3.74 20.22 9.98
C GLY A 127 -2.25 19.82 9.90
N ASP A 128 -1.92 18.55 10.12
CA ASP A 128 -0.53 18.07 10.12
C ASP A 128 0.02 17.91 8.70
N LEU A 129 0.84 18.87 8.26
CA LEU A 129 1.38 18.91 6.90
C LEU A 129 2.18 17.65 6.53
N PRO A 130 3.11 17.12 7.36
CA PRO A 130 3.82 15.89 7.07
C PRO A 130 2.88 14.70 6.78
N THR A 131 1.85 14.50 7.60
CA THR A 131 0.85 13.44 7.41
C THR A 131 0.05 13.64 6.12
N ARG A 132 -0.36 14.87 5.81
CA ARG A 132 -1.09 15.19 4.57
C ARG A 132 -0.31 14.83 3.31
N VAL A 133 0.99 15.10 3.31
CA VAL A 133 1.90 14.74 2.21
C VAL A 133 2.10 13.22 2.19
N TRP A 134 2.33 12.60 3.35
CA TRP A 134 2.56 11.16 3.48
C TRP A 134 1.39 10.32 2.99
N VAL A 135 0.16 10.61 3.44
CA VAL A 135 -1.05 9.86 3.07
C VAL A 135 -1.25 9.86 1.56
N ARG A 136 -1.13 11.03 0.92
CA ARG A 136 -1.30 11.17 -0.53
C ARG A 136 -0.19 10.46 -1.30
N GLY A 137 1.07 10.69 -0.93
CA GLY A 137 2.21 10.06 -1.57
C GLY A 137 2.17 8.53 -1.44
N ARG A 138 1.88 8.01 -0.25
CA ARG A 138 1.85 6.57 0.02
C ARG A 138 0.75 5.87 -0.76
N ALA A 139 -0.44 6.46 -0.81
CA ALA A 139 -1.56 5.93 -1.58
C ALA A 139 -1.32 6.05 -3.10
N ALA A 140 -0.72 7.16 -3.57
CA ALA A 140 -0.30 7.28 -4.97
C ALA A 140 0.67 6.16 -5.36
N LEU A 141 1.68 5.90 -4.52
CA LEU A 141 2.66 4.84 -4.78
C LEU A 141 2.02 3.46 -4.82
N ALA A 142 1.12 3.16 -3.87
CA ALA A 142 0.40 1.87 -3.85
C ALA A 142 -0.36 1.63 -5.15
N LEU A 143 -1.09 2.65 -5.64
CA LEU A 143 -1.88 2.56 -6.87
C LEU A 143 -1.02 2.54 -8.15
N ALA A 144 0.09 3.28 -8.17
CA ALA A 144 0.97 3.39 -9.33
C ALA A 144 1.85 2.16 -9.52
N TYR A 145 2.43 1.66 -8.43
CA TYR A 145 3.36 0.52 -8.46
C TYR A 145 2.70 -0.73 -9.07
N GLU A 146 1.45 -0.99 -8.72
CA GLU A 146 0.67 -2.13 -9.22
C GLU A 146 0.08 -1.89 -10.62
N GLY A 147 0.24 -0.71 -11.21
CA GLY A 147 -0.37 -0.35 -12.50
C GLY A 147 -1.90 -0.27 -12.47
N ALA A 148 -2.51 -0.34 -11.28
CA ALA A 148 -3.95 -0.55 -11.15
C ALA A 148 -4.78 0.70 -11.48
N GLU A 149 -4.35 1.89 -11.06
CA GLU A 149 -5.13 3.14 -11.18
C GLU A 149 -4.23 4.36 -11.46
N LEU A 150 -3.46 4.29 -12.54
CA LEU A 150 -2.43 5.27 -12.89
C LEU A 150 -2.94 6.72 -12.94
N ARG A 151 -4.18 6.95 -13.40
CA ARG A 151 -4.77 8.30 -13.43
C ARG A 151 -4.99 8.86 -12.03
N THR A 152 -5.56 8.06 -11.13
CA THR A 152 -5.80 8.46 -9.74
C THR A 152 -4.48 8.65 -9.01
N ALA A 153 -3.54 7.71 -9.20
CA ALA A 153 -2.21 7.78 -8.63
C ALA A 153 -1.45 9.05 -9.05
N GLY A 154 -1.48 9.40 -10.35
CA GLY A 154 -0.84 10.61 -10.86
C GLY A 154 -1.39 11.87 -10.23
N ARG A 155 -2.72 12.00 -10.13
CA ARG A 155 -3.36 13.14 -9.44
C ARG A 155 -2.89 13.28 -7.99
N TRP A 156 -2.87 12.18 -7.26
CA TRP A 156 -2.49 12.18 -5.85
C TRP A 156 -1.01 12.48 -5.62
N ALA A 157 -0.17 12.02 -6.53
CA ALA A 157 1.25 12.34 -6.50
C ALA A 157 1.50 13.83 -6.73
N GLU A 158 0.82 14.43 -7.72
CA GLU A 158 0.88 15.88 -7.94
C GLU A 158 0.32 16.68 -6.75
N ASP A 159 -0.81 16.23 -6.17
CA ASP A 159 -1.37 16.85 -4.96
C ASP A 159 -0.36 16.82 -3.80
N ALA A 160 0.33 15.69 -3.57
CA ALA A 160 1.32 15.56 -2.51
C ALA A 160 2.54 16.48 -2.73
N VAL A 161 3.06 16.54 -3.96
CA VAL A 161 4.19 17.40 -4.34
C VAL A 161 3.81 18.88 -4.25
N ALA A 162 2.57 19.23 -4.56
CA ALA A 162 2.08 20.61 -4.45
C ALA A 162 1.92 21.08 -2.98
N LEU A 163 1.64 20.17 -2.05
CA LEU A 163 1.50 20.50 -0.63
C LEU A 163 2.81 20.92 0.04
N SER A 164 3.94 20.32 -0.35
CA SER A 164 5.24 20.67 0.24
C SER A 164 6.41 20.35 -0.70
N GLN A 165 7.36 21.28 -0.76
CA GLN A 165 8.66 21.08 -1.41
C GLN A 165 9.74 20.59 -0.44
N THR A 166 9.45 20.52 0.87
CA THR A 166 10.40 20.02 1.86
C THR A 166 10.62 18.52 1.64
N PRO A 167 11.88 18.06 1.61
CA PRO A 167 12.17 16.64 1.52
C PRO A 167 11.48 15.83 2.62
N SER A 168 10.79 14.77 2.23
CA SER A 168 10.10 13.89 3.17
C SER A 168 9.77 12.53 2.56
N MET A 169 9.55 11.55 3.43
CA MET A 169 9.05 10.22 3.03
C MET A 169 7.77 10.28 2.18
N GLY A 170 6.85 11.20 2.50
CA GLY A 170 5.62 11.39 1.72
C GLY A 170 5.89 11.90 0.30
N ARG A 171 6.81 12.85 0.18
CA ARG A 171 7.23 13.40 -1.12
C ARG A 171 7.97 12.36 -1.95
N LEU A 172 8.88 11.59 -1.35
CA LEU A 172 9.55 10.47 -2.01
C LEU A 172 8.54 9.46 -2.60
N ASN A 173 7.54 9.06 -1.80
CA ASN A 173 6.49 8.16 -2.28
C ASN A 173 5.74 8.75 -3.49
N ALA A 174 5.43 10.05 -3.46
CA ALA A 174 4.78 10.74 -4.57
C ALA A 174 5.67 10.78 -5.83
N LEU A 175 6.97 11.07 -5.69
CA LEU A 175 7.90 11.07 -6.83
C LEU A 175 8.02 9.69 -7.46
N LEU A 176 8.16 8.62 -6.66
CA LEU A 176 8.16 7.25 -7.17
C LEU A 176 6.84 6.88 -7.86
N ALA A 177 5.70 7.37 -7.36
CA ALA A 177 4.43 7.20 -8.06
C ALA A 177 4.41 7.89 -9.42
N ARG A 178 4.96 9.12 -9.53
CA ARG A 178 5.09 9.84 -10.81
C ARG A 178 5.94 9.07 -11.80
N VAL A 179 7.05 8.48 -11.36
CA VAL A 179 7.92 7.64 -12.20
C VAL A 179 7.11 6.53 -12.88
N HIS A 180 6.35 5.75 -12.11
CA HIS A 180 5.52 4.67 -12.67
C HIS A 180 4.38 5.17 -13.56
N VAL A 181 3.78 6.33 -13.25
CA VAL A 181 2.72 6.94 -14.06
C VAL A 181 3.25 7.44 -15.41
N ILE A 182 4.42 8.06 -15.43
CA ILE A 182 5.07 8.56 -16.65
C ILE A 182 5.58 7.38 -17.48
N SER A 183 6.22 6.38 -16.85
CA SER A 183 6.76 5.22 -17.56
C SER A 183 5.67 4.43 -18.29
N ALA A 184 4.47 4.34 -17.71
CA ALA A 184 3.33 3.68 -18.35
C ALA A 184 2.85 4.36 -19.64
N ARG A 185 3.28 5.60 -19.92
CA ARG A 185 3.01 6.31 -21.18
C ARG A 185 4.09 6.11 -22.24
N GLY A 186 5.20 5.43 -21.90
CA GLY A 186 6.33 5.21 -22.79
C GLY A 186 7.25 6.43 -22.98
N GLU A 187 7.14 7.45 -22.13
CA GLU A 187 7.92 8.68 -22.23
C GLU A 187 9.32 8.53 -21.60
N LEU A 188 10.23 7.79 -22.25
CA LEU A 188 11.53 7.39 -21.69
C LEU A 188 12.33 8.56 -21.06
N THR A 189 12.57 9.64 -21.79
CA THR A 189 13.34 10.79 -21.26
C THR A 189 12.63 11.45 -20.07
N ALA A 190 11.30 11.47 -20.05
CA ALA A 190 10.56 12.01 -18.91
C ALA A 190 10.62 11.05 -17.71
N THR A 191 10.59 9.73 -17.95
CA THR A 191 10.79 8.70 -16.93
C THR A 191 12.16 8.82 -16.27
N GLU A 192 13.23 9.01 -17.06
CA GLU A 192 14.59 9.17 -16.54
C GLU A 192 14.71 10.38 -15.63
N ARG A 193 14.22 11.55 -16.08
CA ARG A 193 14.21 12.77 -15.24
C ARG A 193 13.42 12.58 -13.95
N ALA A 194 12.25 11.94 -14.03
CA ALA A 194 11.43 11.67 -12.85
C ALA A 194 12.12 10.70 -11.88
N LEU A 195 12.85 9.71 -12.39
CA LEU A 195 13.62 8.77 -11.57
C LEU A 195 14.79 9.49 -10.90
N ASP A 196 15.49 10.37 -11.60
CA ASP A 196 16.57 11.18 -11.02
C ASP A 196 16.05 12.12 -9.92
N ASP A 197 14.86 12.71 -10.10
CA ASP A 197 14.18 13.46 -9.03
C ASP A 197 13.93 12.58 -7.80
N ALA A 198 13.39 11.37 -8.00
CA ALA A 198 13.10 10.44 -6.92
C ALA A 198 14.38 9.95 -6.19
N ARG A 199 15.48 9.73 -6.92
CA ARG A 199 16.78 9.36 -6.35
C ARG A 199 17.37 10.47 -5.49
N ARG A 200 17.35 11.72 -5.97
CA ARG A 200 17.80 12.87 -5.16
C ARG A 200 16.97 13.06 -3.90
N GLU A 201 15.66 12.82 -3.97
CA GLU A 201 14.79 12.85 -2.80
C GLU A 201 15.11 11.69 -1.84
N PHE A 202 15.41 10.50 -2.37
CA PHE A 202 15.82 9.34 -1.58
C PHE A 202 17.15 9.57 -0.85
N ASP A 203 18.12 10.24 -1.46
CA ASP A 203 19.41 10.54 -0.82
C ASP A 203 19.25 11.41 0.45
N VAL A 204 18.16 12.16 0.56
CA VAL A 204 17.87 13.03 1.71
C VAL A 204 16.86 12.40 2.67
N SER A 205 15.80 11.80 2.14
CA SER A 205 14.65 11.32 2.91
C SER A 205 14.64 9.81 3.15
N GLY A 206 15.53 9.07 2.50
CA GLY A 206 15.68 7.63 2.61
C GLY A 206 15.98 7.21 4.05
N SER A 207 15.39 6.10 4.47
CA SER A 207 15.48 5.60 5.84
C SER A 207 16.10 4.20 5.81
N HIS A 208 17.41 4.17 5.57
CA HIS A 208 18.18 2.96 5.23
C HIS A 208 18.07 1.82 6.26
N GLU A 209 17.95 2.14 7.54
CA GLU A 209 17.96 1.16 8.64
C GLU A 209 16.56 0.67 9.07
N GLN A 210 15.48 1.27 8.54
CA GLN A 210 14.13 1.05 9.06
C GLN A 210 13.31 0.08 8.22
N GLU A 211 12.85 -1.01 8.85
CA GLU A 211 11.90 -1.97 8.26
C GLU A 211 10.46 -1.60 8.62
N SER A 212 9.89 -0.64 7.90
CA SER A 212 8.52 -0.16 8.14
C SER A 212 7.84 0.27 6.85
N ASP A 213 6.50 0.19 6.80
CA ASP A 213 5.75 0.76 5.69
C ASP A 213 5.94 2.28 5.55
N PHE A 214 6.25 2.96 6.66
CA PHE A 214 6.54 4.40 6.72
C PHE A 214 7.96 4.77 6.27
N ALA A 215 8.79 3.77 5.99
CA ALA A 215 10.21 3.87 5.68
C ALA A 215 10.52 3.43 4.23
N MET A 216 11.56 4.00 3.64
CA MET A 216 12.16 3.55 2.37
C MET A 216 13.63 3.21 2.63
N PRO A 217 13.96 1.96 2.98
CA PRO A 217 15.33 1.48 2.94
C PRO A 217 15.79 1.24 1.50
N GLU A 218 17.10 1.15 1.28
CA GLU A 218 17.71 0.99 -0.06
C GLU A 218 17.15 -0.19 -0.84
N TRP A 219 17.04 -1.35 -0.19
CA TRP A 219 16.47 -2.53 -0.85
C TRP A 219 15.01 -2.32 -1.30
N ARG A 220 14.24 -1.49 -0.60
CA ARG A 220 12.85 -1.21 -0.97
C ARG A 220 12.77 -0.20 -2.12
N PHE A 221 13.67 0.78 -2.15
CA PHE A 221 13.82 1.65 -3.31
C PHE A 221 14.20 0.83 -4.56
N ALA A 222 15.17 -0.09 -4.42
CA ALA A 222 15.58 -0.99 -5.50
C ALA A 222 14.45 -1.91 -6.00
N ILE A 223 13.47 -2.28 -5.17
CA ILE A 223 12.26 -2.98 -5.64
C ILE A 223 11.46 -2.13 -6.63
N HIS A 224 11.31 -0.82 -6.36
CA HIS A 224 10.61 0.09 -7.27
C HIS A 224 11.36 0.25 -8.60
N GLU A 225 12.68 0.40 -8.56
CA GLU A 225 13.53 0.44 -9.76
C GLU A 225 13.47 -0.88 -10.53
N SER A 226 13.55 -2.01 -9.83
CA SER A 226 13.44 -3.34 -10.41
C SER A 226 12.14 -3.50 -11.21
N MET A 227 11.00 -3.08 -10.64
CA MET A 227 9.72 -3.13 -11.37
C MET A 227 9.69 -2.18 -12.56
N LEU A 228 10.18 -0.95 -12.39
CA LEU A 228 10.25 0.04 -13.44
C LEU A 228 11.01 -0.48 -14.65
N PHE A 229 12.25 -0.93 -14.44
CA PHE A 229 13.12 -1.41 -15.51
C PHE A 229 12.61 -2.71 -16.12
N SER A 230 12.04 -3.61 -15.30
CA SER A 230 11.42 -4.85 -15.83
C SER A 230 10.24 -4.55 -16.74
N ARG A 231 9.40 -3.55 -16.43
CA ARG A 231 8.31 -3.10 -17.32
C ARG A 231 8.82 -2.51 -18.63
N LEU A 232 9.95 -1.81 -18.58
CA LEU A 232 10.60 -1.19 -19.75
C LEU A 232 11.41 -2.19 -20.59
N GLY A 233 11.64 -3.41 -20.10
CA GLY A 233 12.53 -4.38 -20.75
C GLY A 233 14.00 -3.94 -20.69
N ASP A 234 14.38 -3.20 -19.65
CA ASP A 234 15.70 -2.59 -19.49
C ASP A 234 16.62 -3.44 -18.60
N GLU A 235 17.85 -3.68 -19.04
CA GLU A 235 18.84 -4.50 -18.33
C GLU A 235 19.24 -3.96 -16.96
N ARG A 236 19.04 -2.66 -16.70
CA ARG A 236 19.20 -2.04 -15.38
C ARG A 236 18.31 -2.71 -14.31
N ALA A 237 17.27 -3.43 -14.72
CA ALA A 237 16.48 -4.28 -13.84
C ALA A 237 17.34 -5.26 -13.04
N THR A 238 18.37 -5.87 -13.66
CA THR A 238 19.22 -6.87 -13.00
C THR A 238 19.99 -6.26 -11.83
N ALA A 239 20.62 -5.09 -12.02
CA ALA A 239 21.36 -4.43 -10.94
C ALA A 239 20.44 -4.04 -9.76
N ALA A 240 19.22 -3.59 -10.05
CA ALA A 240 18.22 -3.30 -9.03
C ALA A 240 17.80 -4.60 -8.29
N GLN A 241 17.54 -5.69 -9.02
CA GLN A 241 17.19 -6.99 -8.44
C GLN A 241 18.32 -7.53 -7.53
N ASP A 242 19.57 -7.45 -7.96
CA ASP A 242 20.74 -7.87 -7.19
C ASP A 242 20.90 -7.04 -5.90
N THR A 243 20.58 -5.75 -5.97
CA THR A 243 20.57 -4.87 -4.79
C THR A 243 19.53 -5.35 -3.77
N VAL A 244 18.33 -5.73 -4.22
CA VAL A 244 17.31 -6.30 -3.32
C VAL A 244 17.79 -7.60 -2.71
N ASP A 245 18.35 -8.52 -3.50
CA ASP A 245 18.80 -9.82 -3.00
C ASP A 245 19.93 -9.70 -1.96
N ARG A 246 20.82 -8.72 -2.15
CA ARG A 246 21.93 -8.46 -1.24
C ARG A 246 21.48 -7.82 0.08
N LEU A 247 20.55 -6.87 0.02
CA LEU A 247 20.28 -5.96 1.15
C LEU A 247 18.96 -6.25 1.86
N ARG A 248 18.01 -6.95 1.24
CA ARG A 248 16.73 -7.27 1.86
C ARG A 248 16.94 -8.27 3.02
N PRO A 249 16.36 -8.02 4.19
CA PRO A 249 16.35 -8.98 5.29
C PRO A 249 15.71 -10.32 4.88
N ALA A 250 16.36 -11.43 5.21
CA ALA A 250 15.87 -12.78 4.90
C ALA A 250 14.49 -13.07 5.52
N SER A 251 14.18 -12.44 6.66
CA SER A 251 12.89 -12.48 7.38
C SER A 251 11.71 -11.90 6.58
N LEU A 252 11.95 -11.24 5.45
CA LEU A 252 10.95 -10.56 4.63
C LEU A 252 10.72 -11.25 3.26
N PRO A 253 10.35 -12.54 3.20
CA PRO A 253 10.32 -13.34 1.97
C PRO A 253 9.35 -12.81 0.91
N ARG A 254 8.26 -12.15 1.34
CA ARG A 254 7.28 -11.52 0.43
C ARG A 254 7.94 -10.55 -0.55
N PHE A 255 8.92 -9.79 -0.08
CA PHE A 255 9.63 -8.81 -0.90
C PHE A 255 10.65 -9.47 -1.84
N GLY A 256 11.21 -10.63 -1.47
CA GLY A 256 11.96 -11.46 -2.41
C GLY A 256 11.05 -11.97 -3.53
N THR A 257 9.83 -12.40 -3.20
CA THR A 257 8.84 -12.81 -4.22
C THR A 257 8.52 -11.68 -5.19
N HIS A 258 8.43 -10.40 -4.78
CA HIS A 258 8.28 -9.29 -5.73
C HIS A 258 9.36 -9.30 -6.81
N VAL A 259 10.63 -9.46 -6.42
CA VAL A 259 11.77 -9.52 -7.34
C VAL A 259 11.67 -10.72 -8.29
N GLU A 260 11.21 -11.86 -7.82
CA GLU A 260 10.98 -13.04 -8.68
C GLU A 260 9.92 -12.77 -9.75
N LEU A 261 8.85 -12.05 -9.43
CA LEU A 261 7.85 -11.64 -10.41
C LEU A 261 8.42 -10.60 -11.39
N HIS A 262 9.27 -9.68 -10.94
CA HIS A 262 9.94 -8.72 -11.81
C HIS A 262 10.87 -9.42 -12.80
N ARG A 263 11.62 -10.44 -12.35
CA ARG A 263 12.45 -11.30 -13.21
C ARG A 263 11.62 -12.02 -14.27
N GLY A 264 10.49 -12.62 -13.87
CA GLY A 264 9.58 -13.24 -14.82
C GLY A 264 9.01 -12.24 -15.83
N LEU A 265 8.67 -11.01 -15.41
CA LEU A 265 8.25 -9.94 -16.30
C LEU A 265 9.36 -9.56 -17.30
N MET A 266 10.61 -9.44 -16.82
CA MET A 266 11.75 -9.09 -17.66
C MET A 266 12.03 -10.17 -18.73
N LEU A 267 11.98 -11.46 -18.36
CA LEU A 267 12.10 -12.58 -19.30
C LEU A 267 11.01 -12.51 -20.39
N ALA A 268 9.77 -12.25 -19.98
CA ALA A 268 8.66 -12.12 -20.92
C ALA A 268 8.82 -10.91 -21.85
N ARG A 269 9.34 -9.78 -21.34
CA ARG A 269 9.66 -8.60 -22.16
C ARG A 269 10.82 -8.82 -23.13
N ALA A 270 11.75 -9.69 -22.78
CA ALA A 270 12.85 -10.11 -23.66
C ALA A 270 12.44 -11.15 -24.72
N GLY A 271 11.17 -11.58 -24.73
CA GLY A 271 10.61 -12.50 -25.73
C GLY A 271 10.39 -13.93 -25.25
N ASP A 272 10.90 -14.32 -24.07
CA ASP A 272 10.60 -15.61 -23.44
C ASP A 272 9.35 -15.50 -22.57
N THR A 273 8.20 -15.33 -23.21
CA THR A 273 6.91 -15.15 -22.52
C THR A 273 6.50 -16.37 -21.71
N THR A 274 6.73 -17.57 -22.23
CA THR A 274 6.37 -18.83 -21.53
C THR A 274 7.28 -19.05 -20.33
N GLY A 275 8.60 -18.93 -20.51
CA GLY A 275 9.57 -19.08 -19.42
C GLY A 275 9.40 -17.99 -18.36
N GLY A 276 9.14 -16.75 -18.77
CA GLY A 276 8.86 -15.65 -17.85
C GLY A 276 7.64 -15.87 -16.95
N VAL A 277 6.51 -16.34 -17.52
CA VAL A 277 5.32 -16.70 -16.74
C VAL A 277 5.59 -17.87 -15.80
N GLN A 278 6.26 -18.92 -16.26
CA GLN A 278 6.61 -20.07 -15.42
C GLN A 278 7.51 -19.67 -14.25
N TYR A 279 8.52 -18.84 -14.51
CA TYR A 279 9.43 -18.32 -13.49
C TYR A 279 8.68 -17.53 -12.41
N ALA A 280 7.86 -16.55 -12.81
CA ALA A 280 7.07 -15.74 -11.89
C ALA A 280 6.11 -16.61 -11.04
N ARG A 281 5.44 -17.58 -11.68
CA ARG A 281 4.51 -18.49 -11.00
C ARG A 281 5.20 -19.35 -9.96
N THR A 282 6.33 -19.96 -10.30
CA THR A 282 7.14 -20.75 -9.35
C THR A 282 7.61 -19.89 -8.18
N GLY A 283 8.04 -18.65 -8.43
CA GLY A 283 8.42 -17.70 -7.37
C GLY A 283 7.25 -17.39 -6.42
N LEU A 284 6.05 -17.16 -6.95
CA LEU A 284 4.84 -16.91 -6.18
C LEU A 284 4.40 -18.13 -5.35
N GLU A 285 4.49 -19.33 -5.94
CA GLU A 285 4.04 -20.57 -5.31
C GLU A 285 4.88 -20.96 -4.08
N ARG A 286 6.17 -20.58 -4.05
CA ARG A 286 7.05 -20.76 -2.88
C ARG A 286 6.60 -19.99 -1.65
N LEU A 287 5.84 -18.91 -1.84
CA LEU A 287 5.32 -18.09 -0.74
C LEU A 287 4.04 -18.72 -0.18
N PRO A 288 3.88 -18.84 1.16
CA PRO A 288 2.64 -19.32 1.77
C PRO A 288 1.43 -18.49 1.32
N GLU A 289 0.29 -19.14 1.10
CA GLU A 289 -0.92 -18.49 0.54
C GLU A 289 -1.32 -17.22 1.29
N GLY A 290 -1.33 -17.26 2.63
CA GLY A 290 -1.67 -16.10 3.47
C GLY A 290 -0.70 -14.91 3.37
N LYS A 291 0.45 -15.07 2.72
CA LYS A 291 1.45 -14.02 2.46
C LYS A 291 1.43 -13.52 1.00
N ARG A 292 0.67 -14.16 0.10
CA ARG A 292 0.50 -13.77 -1.31
C ARG A 292 -0.41 -12.54 -1.43
N SER A 293 0.15 -11.36 -1.16
CA SER A 293 -0.58 -10.09 -1.16
C SER A 293 -1.28 -9.79 -2.49
N LEU A 294 -2.29 -8.89 -2.45
CA LEU A 294 -2.96 -8.36 -3.64
C LEU A 294 -1.95 -7.84 -4.68
N SER A 295 -0.92 -7.13 -4.22
CA SER A 295 0.15 -6.59 -5.06
C SER A 295 0.83 -7.66 -5.89
N LEU A 296 1.20 -8.79 -5.26
CA LEU A 296 1.82 -9.92 -5.94
C LEU A 296 0.87 -10.58 -6.95
N GLN A 297 -0.43 -10.65 -6.63
CA GLN A 297 -1.44 -11.20 -7.55
C GLN A 297 -1.63 -10.31 -8.79
N LEU A 298 -1.65 -8.98 -8.60
CA LEU A 298 -1.76 -8.02 -9.70
C LEU A 298 -0.52 -8.06 -10.61
N MET A 299 0.68 -8.17 -10.02
CA MET A 299 1.91 -8.36 -10.80
C MET A 299 1.91 -9.68 -11.55
N MET A 300 1.46 -10.78 -10.94
CA MET A 300 1.38 -12.07 -11.64
C MET A 300 0.45 -11.97 -12.84
N ALA A 301 -0.70 -11.30 -12.68
CA ALA A 301 -1.63 -11.04 -13.77
C ALA A 301 -1.01 -10.17 -14.88
N GLU A 302 -0.15 -9.20 -14.55
CA GLU A 302 0.61 -8.40 -15.52
C GLU A 302 1.61 -9.27 -16.30
N VAL A 303 2.35 -10.16 -15.63
CA VAL A 303 3.26 -11.11 -16.31
C VAL A 303 2.45 -12.00 -17.25
N GLU A 304 1.30 -12.53 -16.83
CA GLU A 304 0.47 -13.38 -17.68
C GLU A 304 -0.11 -12.66 -18.90
N GLN A 305 -0.39 -11.34 -18.82
CA GLN A 305 -0.90 -10.57 -19.94
C GLN A 305 0.10 -10.43 -21.10
N THR A 306 1.40 -10.59 -20.85
CA THR A 306 2.43 -10.58 -21.89
C THR A 306 2.22 -11.69 -22.93
N THR A 307 1.74 -12.87 -22.50
CA THR A 307 1.41 -13.99 -23.39
C THR A 307 0.20 -13.76 -24.29
N ARG A 308 -0.67 -12.78 -23.95
CA ARG A 308 -1.87 -12.47 -24.75
C ARG A 308 -1.62 -11.39 -25.81
N SER A 309 -0.46 -10.73 -25.74
CA SER A 309 -0.12 -9.57 -26.57
C SER A 309 0.93 -9.89 -27.65
N GLY A 310 1.51 -11.09 -27.62
CA GLY A 310 2.39 -11.63 -28.66
C GLY A 310 1.68 -12.71 -29.47
#